data_AF-A0A8D5ZMC1-F1
#
_entry.id   AF-A0A8D5ZMC1-F1
#
_cell.length_a   1.000
_cell.length_b   1.000
_cell.length_c   1.000
_cell.angle_alpha   90.00
_cell.angle_beta   90.00
_cell.angle_gamma   90.00
#
_symmetry.space_group_name_H-M   'P 1'
#
loop_
_entity.id
_entity.type
_entity.pdbx_description
1 polymer ?
#
loop_
_entity_poly.entity_id
_entity_poly.type
_entity_poly.pdbx_seq_one_letter_code
_entity_poly.pdbx_strand_id
1 'polypeptide(L)'
;MVKWMEREVKLPLEEFTKVEKSLGVLLPQDYIDWFQRYQAIENRDAHFLINNEPYHFDEFYDLYEIPDEVEVWYEEDQQLKKTNLFVPFGFDSALNPYCFYYGQKQESPIIIWLYLT
;
A
#
# COMPACT_ATOMS: atom_id res chain seq x y z
N MET A 1 19.81 8.48 2.64
CA MET A 1 19.02 8.35 3.90
C MET A 1 17.68 9.01 3.62
N VAL A 2 16.59 8.26 3.79
CA VAL A 2 15.23 8.77 3.57
C VAL A 2 14.83 9.57 4.80
N LYS A 3 14.22 10.73 4.58
CA LYS A 3 13.55 11.48 5.65
C LYS A 3 12.04 11.30 5.52
N TRP A 4 11.43 10.86 6.60
CA TRP A 4 10.00 10.62 6.69
C TRP A 4 9.34 11.77 7.45
N MET A 5 8.20 12.22 6.96
CA MET A 5 7.35 13.14 7.69
C MET A 5 6.59 12.37 8.76
N GLU A 6 6.89 12.65 10.02
CA GLU A 6 6.13 12.11 11.15
C GLU A 6 4.72 12.69 11.18
N ARG A 7 3.75 11.86 11.61
CA ARG A 7 2.39 12.31 11.88
C ARG A 7 2.35 13.07 13.20
N GLU A 8 1.58 14.14 13.24
CA GLU A 8 1.31 14.86 14.50
C GLU A 8 0.53 13.99 15.50
N VAL A 9 -0.36 13.15 14.98
CA VAL A 9 -1.19 12.22 15.76
C VAL A 9 -1.02 10.80 15.21
N LYS A 10 -0.69 9.87 16.10
CA LYS A 10 -0.61 8.45 15.77
C LYS A 10 -1.98 7.96 15.31
N LEU A 11 -2.02 7.31 14.14
CA LEU A 11 -3.26 6.70 13.64
C LEU A 11 -3.69 5.52 14.54
N PRO A 12 -4.94 5.49 15.03
CA PRO A 12 -5.41 4.39 15.88
C PRO A 12 -5.39 3.05 15.15
N LEU A 13 -5.07 1.96 15.87
CA LEU A 13 -5.09 0.61 15.31
C LEU A 13 -6.48 0.22 14.78
N GLU A 14 -7.54 0.74 15.41
CA GLU A 14 -8.93 0.51 15.01
C GLU A 14 -9.23 0.94 13.57
N GLU A 15 -8.53 1.96 13.04
CA GLU A 15 -8.71 2.40 11.65
C GLU A 15 -8.18 1.36 10.65
N PHE A 16 -7.04 0.74 10.96
CA PHE A 16 -6.51 -0.36 10.15
C PHE A 16 -7.43 -1.58 10.21
N THR A 17 -7.96 -1.91 11.39
CA THR A 17 -8.91 -3.02 11.55
C THR A 17 -10.18 -2.83 10.71
N LYS A 18 -10.66 -1.58 10.54
CA LYS A 18 -11.80 -1.29 9.65
C LYS A 18 -11.45 -1.58 8.19
N VAL A 19 -10.27 -1.13 7.74
CA VAL A 19 -9.77 -1.36 6.37
C VAL A 19 -9.55 -2.84 6.11
N GLU A 20 -8.87 -3.55 7.00
CA GLU A 20 -8.64 -5.00 6.93
C GLU A 20 -9.95 -5.78 6.83
N LYS A 21 -10.96 -5.39 7.62
CA LYS A 21 -12.30 -5.99 7.56
C LYS A 21 -13.00 -5.71 6.23
N SER A 22 -12.85 -4.51 5.68
CA SER A 22 -13.41 -4.14 4.38
C SER A 22 -12.78 -4.97 3.24
N LEU A 23 -11.46 -5.14 3.29
CA LEU A 23 -10.69 -5.86 2.27
C LEU A 23 -10.73 -7.38 2.44
N GLY A 24 -11.03 -7.88 3.65
CA GLY A 24 -11.03 -9.30 3.98
C GLY A 24 -9.61 -9.89 4.13
N VAL A 25 -8.61 -9.07 4.46
CA VAL A 25 -7.20 -9.47 4.63
C VAL A 25 -6.57 -8.75 5.82
N LEU A 26 -5.41 -9.23 6.26
CA LEU A 26 -4.58 -8.56 7.26
C LEU A 26 -3.45 -7.80 6.57
N LEU A 27 -3.27 -6.52 6.92
CA LEU A 27 -2.16 -5.72 6.44
C LEU A 27 -0.87 -6.15 7.16
N PRO A 28 0.31 -6.06 6.51
CA PRO A 28 1.57 -6.36 7.19
C PRO A 28 1.79 -5.49 8.43
N GLN A 29 2.19 -6.09 9.55
CA GLN A 29 2.35 -5.37 10.82
C GLN A 29 3.43 -4.28 10.75
N ASP A 30 4.51 -4.53 10.01
CA ASP A 30 5.58 -3.57 9.77
C ASP A 30 5.08 -2.34 8.98
N TYR A 31 4.19 -2.55 8.01
CA TYR A 31 3.48 -1.46 7.32
C TYR A 31 2.59 -0.68 8.29
N ILE A 32 1.78 -1.35 9.13
CA ILE A 32 0.92 -0.68 10.11
C ILE A 32 1.76 0.17 11.07
N ASP A 33 2.81 -0.41 11.65
CA ASP A 33 3.69 0.27 12.61
C ASP A 33 4.35 1.50 11.98
N TRP A 34 4.75 1.39 10.72
CA TRP A 34 5.31 2.49 9.95
C TRP A 34 4.26 3.57 9.66
N PHE A 35 3.09 3.21 9.13
CA PHE A 35 2.04 4.13 8.69
C PHE A 35 1.38 4.86 9.87
N GLN A 36 1.38 4.24 11.05
CA GLN A 36 0.95 4.89 12.28
C GLN A 36 1.84 6.08 12.67
N ARG A 37 3.13 6.02 12.34
CA ARG A 37 4.13 7.03 12.72
C ARG A 37 4.39 8.05 11.62
N TYR A 38 4.34 7.63 10.36
CA TYR A 38 4.73 8.44 9.22
C TYR A 38 3.58 8.62 8.24
N GLN A 39 3.55 9.77 7.55
CA GLN A 39 2.53 10.07 6.54
C GLN A 39 3.06 10.18 5.13
N ALA A 40 4.33 10.57 4.96
CA ALA A 40 4.92 10.79 3.64
C ALA A 40 6.45 10.81 3.72
N ILE A 41 7.07 10.85 2.55
CA ILE A 41 8.50 11.17 2.40
C ILE A 41 8.63 12.69 2.31
N GLU A 42 9.59 13.26 3.02
CA GLU A 42 9.81 14.72 3.01
C GLU A 42 10.25 15.22 1.62
N ASN A 43 10.97 14.39 0.87
CA ASN A 43 11.41 14.65 -0.50
C ASN A 43 10.82 13.62 -1.47
N ARG A 44 9.78 14.01 -2.21
CA ARG A 44 9.01 13.16 -3.13
C ARG A 44 9.80 12.73 -4.37
N ASP A 45 10.91 13.38 -4.69
CA ASP A 45 11.82 13.00 -5.79
C ASP A 45 12.94 12.02 -5.33
N ALA A 46 12.82 11.47 -4.11
CA ALA A 46 13.86 10.62 -3.55
C ALA A 46 13.91 9.26 -4.28
N HIS A 47 15.11 8.89 -4.74
CA HIS A 47 15.39 7.53 -5.20
C HIS A 47 15.82 6.67 -4.00
N PHE A 48 15.12 5.56 -3.81
CA PHE A 48 15.38 4.58 -2.77
C PHE A 48 16.30 3.50 -3.33
N LEU A 49 17.51 3.37 -2.77
CA LEU A 49 18.38 2.25 -3.11
C LEU A 49 17.97 1.03 -2.28
N ILE A 50 17.37 0.03 -2.93
CA ILE A 50 17.09 -1.28 -2.33
C ILE A 50 18.02 -2.27 -3.03
N ASN A 51 18.95 -2.88 -2.29
CA ASN A 51 19.96 -3.79 -2.85
C ASN A 51 20.79 -3.17 -4.02
N ASN A 52 21.09 -1.87 -3.94
CA ASN A 52 21.76 -1.05 -4.97
C ASN A 52 20.94 -0.78 -6.24
N GLU A 53 19.69 -1.22 -6.31
CA GLU A 53 18.79 -0.86 -7.40
C GLU A 53 18.00 0.42 -7.03
N PRO A 54 17.92 1.41 -7.93
CA PRO A 54 17.15 2.62 -7.71
C PRO A 54 15.66 2.35 -7.92
N TYR A 55 14.89 2.50 -6.85
CA TYR A 55 13.43 2.52 -6.89
C TYR A 55 12.93 3.94 -6.72
N HIS A 56 12.00 4.34 -7.58
CA HIS A 56 11.33 5.63 -7.47
C HIS A 56 9.98 5.45 -6.81
N PHE A 57 9.78 6.08 -5.66
CA PHE A 57 8.54 6.00 -4.89
C PHE A 57 8.10 7.44 -4.61
N ASP A 58 6.91 7.79 -5.05
CA ASP A 58 6.40 9.17 -4.99
C ASP A 58 5.59 9.39 -3.70
N GLU A 59 4.47 8.68 -3.57
CA GLU A 59 3.55 8.87 -2.44
C GLU A 59 2.82 7.58 -2.03
N PHE A 60 2.27 7.58 -0.82
CA PHE A 60 1.44 6.51 -0.27
C PHE A 60 -0.03 6.84 -0.48
N TYR A 61 -0.87 5.82 -0.68
CA TYR A 61 -2.31 6.01 -0.63
C TYR A 61 -2.74 6.42 0.79
N ASP A 62 -3.78 7.25 0.90
CA ASP A 62 -4.44 7.43 2.18
C ASP A 62 -5.07 6.10 2.60
N LEU A 63 -4.94 5.74 3.89
CA LEU A 63 -5.50 4.52 4.45
C LEU A 63 -6.99 4.36 4.13
N TYR A 64 -7.74 5.47 4.11
CA TYR A 64 -9.17 5.45 3.87
C TYR A 64 -9.55 5.32 2.40
N GLU A 65 -8.65 5.63 1.47
CA GLU A 65 -8.88 5.53 0.02
C GLU A 65 -8.59 4.12 -0.51
N ILE A 66 -7.75 3.35 0.19
CA ILE A 66 -7.35 2.00 -0.25
C ILE A 66 -8.54 1.08 -0.55
N PRO A 67 -9.60 0.98 0.29
CA PRO A 67 -10.74 0.13 -0.01
C PRO A 67 -11.48 0.52 -1.30
N ASP A 68 -11.63 1.81 -1.55
CA ASP A 68 -12.35 2.34 -2.72
C ASP A 68 -11.54 2.05 -4.00
N GLU A 69 -10.22 2.26 -3.96
CA GLU A 69 -9.31 1.91 -5.05
C GLU A 69 -9.35 0.41 -5.39
N VAL A 70 -9.34 -0.45 -4.36
CA VAL A 70 -9.50 -1.89 -4.54
C VAL A 70 -10.87 -2.21 -5.14
N GLU A 71 -11.94 -1.53 -4.73
CA GLU A 71 -13.26 -1.77 -5.33
C GLU A 71 -13.29 -1.45 -6.83
N VAL A 72 -12.73 -0.30 -7.23
CA VAL A 72 -12.62 0.12 -8.63
C VAL A 72 -11.85 -0.90 -9.48
N TRP A 73 -10.72 -1.41 -8.99
CA TRP A 73 -9.90 -2.35 -9.77
C TRP A 73 -10.58 -3.69 -10.07
N TYR A 74 -11.56 -4.08 -9.27
CA TYR A 74 -12.28 -5.34 -9.42
C TYR A 74 -13.76 -5.15 -9.76
N GLU A 75 -14.20 -3.93 -10.08
CA GLU A 75 -15.61 -3.63 -10.40
C GLU A 75 -16.14 -4.59 -11.48
N GLU A 76 -15.34 -4.84 -12.52
CA GLU A 76 -15.69 -5.70 -13.65
C GLU A 76 -15.42 -7.20 -13.42
N ASP A 77 -14.59 -7.58 -12.43
CA ASP A 77 -14.24 -8.99 -12.14
C ASP A 77 -14.06 -9.30 -10.64
N GLN A 78 -15.18 -9.44 -9.95
CA GLN A 78 -15.22 -9.82 -8.53
C GLN A 78 -14.70 -11.25 -8.25
N GLN A 79 -14.59 -12.13 -9.25
CA GLN A 79 -14.03 -13.47 -9.04
C GLN A 79 -12.51 -13.42 -9.04
N LEU A 80 -11.91 -12.54 -9.85
CA LEU A 80 -10.48 -12.25 -9.80
C LEU A 80 -10.08 -11.74 -8.42
N LYS A 81 -10.88 -10.87 -7.80
CA LYS A 81 -10.65 -10.35 -6.43
C LYS A 81 -10.43 -11.47 -5.41
N LYS A 82 -11.15 -12.58 -5.53
CA LYS A 82 -11.04 -13.72 -4.58
C LYS A 82 -9.76 -14.52 -4.72
N THR A 83 -9.14 -14.49 -5.89
CA THR A 83 -7.99 -15.37 -6.23
C THR A 83 -6.68 -14.60 -6.37
N ASN A 84 -6.76 -13.30 -6.63
CA ASN A 84 -5.63 -12.45 -6.98
C ASN A 84 -5.79 -11.05 -6.39
N LEU A 85 -6.09 -10.94 -5.09
CA LEU A 85 -6.26 -9.63 -4.45
C LEU A 85 -4.93 -8.85 -4.41
N PHE A 86 -4.97 -7.66 -5.01
CA PHE A 86 -3.98 -6.61 -4.93
C PHE A 86 -4.55 -5.50 -4.03
N VAL A 87 -3.76 -5.08 -3.04
CA VAL A 87 -4.08 -3.94 -2.18
C VAL A 87 -3.01 -2.88 -2.40
N PRO A 88 -3.31 -1.75 -3.07
CA PRO A 88 -2.33 -0.68 -3.26
C PRO A 88 -1.98 -0.02 -1.93
N PHE A 89 -0.71 0.37 -1.77
CA PHE A 89 -0.24 1.12 -0.60
C PHE A 89 0.61 2.34 -0.97
N GLY A 90 1.14 2.40 -2.19
CA GLY A 90 1.79 3.59 -2.73
C GLY A 90 1.96 3.51 -4.23
N PHE A 91 2.59 4.52 -4.82
CA PHE A 91 2.79 4.60 -6.27
C PHE A 91 4.09 5.34 -6.63
N ASP A 92 4.55 5.14 -7.86
CA ASP A 92 5.65 5.91 -8.45
C ASP A 92 5.13 7.18 -9.18
N SER A 93 6.04 8.03 -9.67
CA SER A 93 5.70 9.25 -10.41
C SER A 93 4.88 9.02 -11.69
N ALA A 94 4.84 7.80 -12.20
CA ALA A 94 4.04 7.43 -13.36
C ALA A 94 2.68 6.84 -12.94
N LEU A 95 2.32 6.94 -11.65
CA LEU A 95 1.11 6.41 -11.04
C LEU A 95 1.01 4.88 -11.11
N ASN A 96 2.14 4.18 -11.29
CA ASN A 96 2.15 2.73 -11.18
C ASN A 96 2.11 2.33 -9.71
N PRO A 97 1.15 1.48 -9.30
CA PRO A 97 0.99 1.16 -7.89
C PRO A 97 1.98 0.10 -7.41
N TYR A 98 2.42 0.28 -6.17
CA TYR A 98 2.98 -0.76 -5.32
C TYR A 98 1.86 -1.39 -4.50
N CYS A 99 1.76 -2.71 -4.56
CA CYS A 99 0.66 -3.47 -3.98
C CYS A 99 1.14 -4.59 -3.06
N PHE A 100 0.38 -4.84 -2.01
CA PHE A 100 0.37 -6.13 -1.34
C PHE A 100 -0.44 -7.12 -2.17
N TYR A 101 0.22 -8.14 -2.70
CA TYR A 101 -0.43 -9.23 -3.41
C TYR A 101 -0.61 -10.43 -2.50
N TYR A 102 -1.87 -10.79 -2.25
CA TYR A 102 -2.26 -11.87 -1.37
C TYR A 102 -2.47 -13.20 -2.10
N GLY A 103 -2.68 -13.19 -3.42
CA GLY A 103 -2.98 -14.40 -4.19
C GLY A 103 -4.03 -15.29 -3.51
N GLN A 104 -3.78 -16.61 -3.46
CA GLN A 104 -4.60 -17.56 -2.69
C GLN A 104 -4.26 -17.63 -1.19
N LYS A 105 -3.25 -16.90 -0.71
CA LYS A 105 -2.74 -16.97 0.68
C LYS A 105 -2.89 -15.60 1.37
N GLN A 106 -4.02 -15.43 2.06
CA GLN A 106 -4.45 -14.14 2.63
C GLN A 106 -3.61 -13.61 3.83
N GLU A 107 -2.69 -14.40 4.38
CA GLU A 107 -1.97 -14.05 5.62
C GLU A 107 -0.55 -13.50 5.42
N SER A 108 0.03 -13.60 4.22
CA SER A 108 1.41 -13.17 3.98
C SER A 108 1.57 -12.66 2.55
N PRO A 109 1.28 -11.36 2.31
CA PRO A 109 1.39 -10.80 0.99
C PRO A 109 2.85 -10.64 0.58
N ILE A 110 3.09 -10.63 -0.72
CA ILE A 110 4.34 -10.13 -1.30
C ILE A 110 4.11 -8.73 -1.86
N ILE A 111 5.16 -7.91 -1.93
CA ILE A 111 5.09 -6.60 -2.58
C ILE A 111 5.30 -6.79 -4.08
N ILE A 112 4.37 -6.27 -4.88
CA ILE A 112 4.46 -6.24 -6.35
C ILE A 112 4.35 -4.79 -6.82
N TRP A 113 5.14 -4.43 -7.83
CA TRP A 113 4.98 -3.20 -8.59
C TRP A 113 4.25 -3.52 -9.89
N LEU A 114 3.08 -2.92 -10.11
CA LEU A 114 2.24 -3.18 -11.28
C LEU A 114 2.43 -2.08 -12.32
N TYR A 115 2.86 -2.47 -13.51
CA TYR A 115 2.92 -1.55 -14.64
C TYR A 115 1.55 -1.46 -15.31
N LEU A 116 0.91 -0.29 -15.27
CA LEU A 116 -0.37 -0.05 -15.94
C LEU A 116 -0.10 0.58 -17.31
N THR A 117 -0.27 -0.20 -18.39
CA THR A 117 -0.21 0.26 -19.81
C THR A 117 -1.53 0.85 -20.28
#